data_AF-A0A2W4TE55-F1
#
_entry.id   AF-A0A2W4TE55-F1
#
_cell.length_a   1.000
_cell.length_b   1.000
_cell.length_c   1.000
_cell.angle_alpha   90.00
_cell.angle_beta   90.00
_cell.angle_gamma   90.00
#
_symmetry.space_group_name_H-M   'P 1'
#
loop_
_entity.id
_entity.type
_entity.pdbx_description
1 polymer ?
#
loop_
_entity_poly.entity_id
_entity_poly.type
_entity_poly.pdbx_seq_one_letter_code
_entity_poly.pdbx_strand_id
1 'polypeptide(L)'
;MSDAGEGLIDAESRIQERMEELERERSERSAGVLTDPEARRAVESLKLARKEFERQLSLTTHELRRRQLTEALAEVDRKLEEAMAKL
;
A
#
# COMPACT_ATOMS: atom_id res chain seq x y z
N MET A 1 12.54 44.43 34.44
CA MET A 1 13.15 44.29 33.11
C MET A 1 13.98 43.03 33.14
N SER A 2 13.91 42.19 32.09
CA SER A 2 14.17 40.74 32.09
C SER A 2 13.08 39.96 32.86
N ASP A 3 12.47 38.90 32.36
CA ASP A 3 12.79 38.06 31.22
C ASP A 3 11.46 37.41 30.74
N ALA A 4 11.00 37.79 29.56
CA ALA A 4 9.83 37.21 28.90
C ALA A 4 10.19 36.68 27.50
N GLY A 5 11.50 36.59 27.21
CA GLY A 5 12.04 36.27 25.89
C GLY A 5 12.75 34.93 25.84
N GLU A 6 13.30 34.42 26.95
CA GLU A 6 14.05 33.16 26.95
C GLU A 6 13.16 31.92 26.75
N GLY A 7 11.88 31.97 27.14
CA GLY A 7 10.95 30.84 26.97
C GLY A 7 10.35 30.69 25.57
N LEU A 8 10.31 31.75 24.77
CA LEU A 8 9.78 31.70 23.40
C LEU A 8 10.79 31.09 22.42
N ILE A 9 12.08 31.33 22.67
CA ILE A 9 13.18 30.78 21.87
C ILE A 9 13.26 29.25 22.03
N ASP A 10 13.02 28.71 23.24
CA ASP A 10 12.97 27.25 23.49
C ASP A 10 11.72 26.61 22.87
N ALA A 11 10.58 27.31 22.86
CA ALA A 11 9.35 26.79 22.25
C ALA A 11 9.43 26.70 20.72
N GLU A 12 9.97 27.74 20.06
CA GLU A 12 10.14 27.76 18.61
C GLU A 12 11.21 26.75 18.16
N SER A 13 12.31 26.63 18.91
CA SER A 13 13.35 25.62 18.68
C SER A 13 12.80 24.20 18.80
N ARG A 14 11.98 23.91 19.82
CA ARG A 14 11.33 22.59 19.97
C ARG A 14 10.33 22.27 18.86
N ILE A 15 9.59 23.27 18.37
CA ILE A 15 8.67 23.09 17.24
C ILE A 15 9.48 22.75 15.99
N GLN A 16 10.60 23.43 15.77
CA GLN A 16 11.45 23.21 14.61
C GLN A 16 12.13 21.84 14.65
N GLU A 17 12.64 21.41 15.81
CA GLU A 17 13.17 20.05 16.01
C GLU A 17 12.09 18.98 15.76
N ARG A 18 10.85 19.20 16.22
CA ARG A 18 9.72 18.30 15.93
C ARG A 18 9.36 18.26 14.46
N MET A 19 9.40 19.39 13.76
CA MET A 19 9.15 19.44 12.33
C MET A 19 10.23 18.71 11.54
N GLU A 20 11.50 18.89 11.91
CA GLU A 20 12.62 18.16 11.30
C GLU A 20 12.54 16.65 11.57
N GLU A 21 12.15 16.24 12.78
CA GLU A 21 11.93 14.83 13.13
C GLU A 21 10.80 14.23 12.28
N LEU A 22 9.67 14.94 12.12
CA LEU A 22 8.57 14.52 11.26
C LEU A 22 8.96 14.48 9.78
N GLU A 23 9.80 15.39 9.30
CA GLU A 23 10.32 15.39 7.92
C GLU A 23 11.32 14.25 7.69
N ARG A 24 12.16 13.93 8.68
CA ARG A 24 13.04 12.76 8.64
C ARG A 24 12.22 11.48 8.64
N GLU A 25 11.23 11.34 9.51
CA GLU A 25 10.33 10.18 9.47
C GLU A 25 9.57 10.05 8.15
N ARG A 26 9.15 11.17 7.54
CA ARG A 26 8.50 11.17 6.22
C ARG A 26 9.46 10.78 5.11
N SER A 27 10.68 11.30 5.13
CA SER A 27 11.71 11.00 4.12
C SER A 27 12.24 9.57 4.28
N GLU A 28 12.38 9.04 5.49
CA GLU A 28 12.73 7.64 5.76
C GLU A 28 11.59 6.68 5.36
N ARG A 29 10.33 7.04 5.65
CA ARG A 29 9.17 6.28 5.13
C ARG A 29 9.09 6.31 3.62
N SER A 30 9.44 7.42 2.98
CA SER A 30 9.51 7.54 1.53
C SER A 30 10.74 6.84 0.93
N ALA A 31 11.83 6.70 1.70
CA ALA A 31 13.03 5.97 1.33
C ALA A 31 12.88 4.44 1.53
N GLY A 32 11.84 4.02 2.27
CA GLY A 32 11.44 2.64 2.47
C GLY A 32 10.82 2.04 1.22
N VAL A 33 11.69 1.43 0.40
CA VAL A 33 11.41 0.65 -0.81
C VAL A 33 10.97 1.52 -2.00
N LEU A 34 11.94 1.86 -2.86
CA LEU A 34 11.72 2.19 -4.28
C LEU A 34 11.16 0.95 -4.99
N THR A 35 9.94 0.54 -4.65
CA THR A 35 9.23 -0.51 -5.37
C THR A 35 8.68 0.11 -6.64
N ASP A 36 8.89 -0.57 -7.77
CA ASP A 36 8.36 -0.14 -9.06
C ASP A 36 6.84 0.12 -8.92
N PRO A 37 6.38 1.37 -9.13
CA PRO A 37 4.97 1.72 -8.96
C PRO A 37 4.06 0.94 -9.91
N GLU A 38 4.54 0.57 -11.10
CA GLU A 38 3.76 -0.28 -12.02
C GLU A 38 3.69 -1.72 -11.53
N ALA A 39 4.76 -2.27 -10.93
CA ALA A 39 4.72 -3.58 -10.30
C ALA A 39 3.70 -3.63 -9.15
N ARG A 40 3.65 -2.58 -8.32
CA ARG A 40 2.65 -2.47 -7.24
C ARG A 40 1.24 -2.37 -7.79
N ARG A 41 1.04 -1.55 -8.83
CA ARG A 41 -0.24 -1.40 -9.52
C ARG A 41 -0.71 -2.71 -10.16
N ALA A 42 0.20 -3.51 -10.71
CA ALA A 42 -0.12 -4.82 -11.27
C ALA A 42 -0.64 -5.78 -10.19
N VAL A 43 -0.01 -5.83 -9.02
CA VAL A 43 -0.47 -6.65 -7.89
C VAL A 43 -1.84 -6.21 -7.38
N GLU A 44 -2.08 -4.90 -7.23
CA GLU A 44 -3.40 -4.41 -6.81
C GLU A 44 -4.50 -4.72 -7.85
N SER A 45 -4.16 -4.64 -9.14
CA SER A 45 -5.07 -5.04 -10.23
C SER A 45 -5.42 -6.53 -10.18
N LEU A 46 -4.44 -7.39 -9.91
CA LEU A 46 -4.64 -8.83 -9.74
C LEU A 46 -5.51 -9.16 -8.52
N LYS A 47 -5.30 -8.48 -7.39
CA LYS A 47 -6.16 -8.61 -6.20
C LYS A 47 -7.61 -8.23 -6.50
N LEU A 48 -7.83 -7.16 -7.26
CA LEU A 48 -9.17 -6.74 -7.67
C LEU A 48 -9.82 -7.78 -8.58
N ALA A 49 -9.09 -8.30 -9.57
CA ALA A 49 -9.58 -9.35 -10.47
C ALA A 49 -9.96 -10.62 -9.71
N ARG A 50 -9.13 -11.05 -8.75
CA ARG A 50 -9.41 -12.20 -7.86
C ARG A 50 -10.73 -12.02 -7.12
N LYS A 51 -10.92 -10.88 -6.45
CA LYS A 51 -12.14 -10.56 -5.69
C LYS A 51 -13.39 -10.56 -6.59
N GLU A 52 -13.26 -10.06 -7.82
CA GLU A 52 -14.37 -10.06 -8.77
C GLU A 52 -14.72 -11.48 -9.24
N PHE A 53 -13.73 -12.34 -9.51
CA PHE A 53 -13.99 -13.73 -9.87
C PHE A 53 -14.59 -14.54 -8.71
N GLU A 54 -14.14 -14.32 -7.46
CA GLU A 54 -14.77 -14.91 -6.27
C GLU A 54 -16.24 -14.48 -6.15
N ARG A 55 -16.53 -13.18 -6.36
CA ARG A 55 -17.90 -12.66 -6.37
C ARG A 55 -18.74 -13.32 -7.46
N GLN A 56 -18.24 -13.39 -8.69
CA GLN A 56 -18.93 -14.05 -9.79
C GLN A 56 -19.18 -15.52 -9.50
N LEU A 57 -18.20 -16.23 -8.93
CA LEU A 57 -18.33 -17.65 -8.59
C LEU A 57 -19.45 -17.87 -7.57
N SER A 58 -19.53 -17.02 -6.55
CA SER A 58 -20.58 -17.11 -5.51
C SER A 58 -22.01 -16.91 -6.05
N LEU A 59 -22.17 -16.19 -7.16
CA LEU A 59 -23.46 -15.88 -7.79
C LEU A 59 -23.80 -16.80 -8.97
N THR A 60 -22.82 -17.58 -9.46
CA THR A 60 -22.97 -18.36 -10.70
C THR A 60 -23.69 -19.69 -10.43
N THR A 61 -24.83 -19.89 -11.10
CA THR A 61 -25.58 -21.14 -11.02
C THR A 61 -25.18 -22.16 -12.10
N HIS A 62 -24.59 -21.72 -13.22
CA HIS A 62 -24.22 -22.59 -14.34
C HIS A 62 -22.91 -23.36 -14.09
N GLU A 63 -22.96 -24.70 -14.08
CA GLU A 63 -21.84 -25.58 -13.71
C GLU A 63 -20.57 -25.35 -14.54
N LEU A 64 -20.69 -25.27 -15.86
CA LEU A 64 -19.53 -25.02 -16.73
C LEU A 64 -18.89 -23.65 -16.43
N ARG A 65 -19.72 -22.64 -16.14
CA ARG A 65 -19.22 -21.30 -15.81
C ARG A 65 -18.52 -21.30 -14.46
N ARG A 66 -19.00 -22.07 -13.47
CA ARG A 66 -18.30 -22.25 -12.18
C ARG A 66 -16.92 -22.88 -12.37
N ARG A 67 -16.79 -23.90 -13.23
CA ARG A 67 -15.50 -24.52 -13.56
C ARG A 67 -14.53 -23.50 -14.18
N GLN A 68 -14.99 -22.75 -15.18
CA GLN A 68 -14.19 -21.70 -15.81
C GLN A 68 -13.73 -20.62 -14.81
N LEU A 69 -14.61 -20.18 -13.91
CA LEU A 69 -14.27 -19.20 -12.88
C LEU A 69 -13.27 -19.77 -11.86
N THR A 70 -13.38 -21.06 -11.53
CA THR A 70 -12.43 -21.75 -10.63
C THR A 70 -11.04 -21.84 -11.26
N GLU A 71 -10.97 -22.20 -12.55
CA GLU A 71 -9.71 -22.24 -13.31
C GLU A 71 -9.09 -20.84 -13.44
N ALA A 72 -9.91 -19.82 -13.72
CA ALA A 72 -9.46 -18.43 -13.79
C ALA A 72 -8.94 -17.91 -12.44
N LEU A 73 -9.58 -18.27 -11.33
CA LEU A 73 -9.09 -17.95 -9.98
C LEU A 73 -7.71 -18.57 -9.73
N ALA A 74 -7.53 -19.86 -10.03
CA ALA A 74 -6.25 -20.54 -9.87
C ALA A 74 -5.15 -19.91 -10.75
N GLU A 75 -5.49 -19.41 -11.95
CA GLU A 75 -4.55 -18.65 -12.77
C GLU A 75 -4.19 -17.30 -12.17
N VAL A 76 -5.18 -16.55 -11.66
CA VAL A 76 -4.94 -15.25 -11.01
C VAL A 76 -4.09 -15.43 -9.75
N ASP A 77 -4.36 -16.45 -8.94
CA ASP A 77 -3.58 -16.74 -7.72
C ASP A 77 -2.11 -17.00 -8.07
N ARG A 78 -1.82 -17.83 -9.09
CA ARG A 78 -0.44 -18.06 -9.57
C ARG A 78 0.23 -16.76 -10.02
N LYS A 79 -0.45 -15.94 -10.83
CA LYS A 79 0.10 -14.66 -11.31
C LYS A 79 0.33 -13.68 -10.16
N LEU A 80 -0.54 -13.68 -9.15
CA LEU A 80 -0.41 -12.85 -7.97
C LEU A 80 0.83 -13.24 -7.15
N GLU A 81 1.04 -14.53 -6.91
CA GLU A 81 2.25 -15.05 -6.25
C GLU A 81 3.52 -14.66 -7.02
N GLU A 82 3.54 -14.87 -8.34
CA GLU A 82 4.67 -14.49 -9.19
C GLU A 82 4.94 -12.98 -9.18
N ALA A 83 3.90 -12.15 -9.15
CA ALA A 83 4.03 -10.69 -9.13
C ALA A 83 4.48 -10.19 -7.75
N MET A 84 3.95 -10.77 -6.67
CA MET A 84 4.37 -10.46 -5.31
C MET A 84 5.81 -10.87 -5.02
N ALA A 85 6.28 -11.97 -5.61
CA ALA A 85 7.68 -12.40 -5.49
C ALA A 85 8.69 -11.48 -6.20
N LYS A 86 8.21 -10.58 -7.07
CA LYS A 86 9.04 -9.63 -7.85
C LYS A 86 9.03 -8.20 -7.29
N LEU A 87 8.17 -7.92 -6.30
CA LEU A 87 8.12 -6.67 -5.54
C LEU A 87 9.14 -6.68 -4.41
#